data_AF-A0A7C1JAL1-F1
#
_entry.id   AF-A0A7C1JAL1-F1
#
_cell.length_a   1.000
_cell.length_b   1.000
_cell.length_c   1.000
_cell.angle_alpha   90.00
_cell.angle_beta   90.00
_cell.angle_gamma   90.00
#
_symmetry.space_group_name_H-M   'P 1'
#
loop_
_entity.id
_entity.type
_entity.pdbx_description
1 polymer ?
#
loop_
_entity_poly.entity_id
_entity_poly.type
_entity_poly.pdbx_seq_one_letter_code
_entity_poly.pdbx_strand_id
1 'polypeptide(L)' 'MSTLVIGAGMAGLSAACDLHAAGESVTVLEARERIGGRVYTRRDFFTTPNTPVEFGAEFIHGNNAPT' A
#
# COMPACT_ATOMS: atom_id res chain seq x y z
N MET A 1 6.38 -8.55 -22.63
CA MET A 1 5.07 -7.86 -22.70
C MET A 1 5.14 -6.69 -21.71
N SER A 2 4.30 -5.66 -21.80
CA SER A 2 4.24 -4.63 -20.75
C SER A 2 2.96 -4.86 -19.95
N THR A 3 3.09 -5.11 -18.65
CA THR A 3 1.96 -5.34 -17.75
C THR A 3 1.58 -4.05 -17.05
N LEU A 4 0.29 -3.72 -17.06
CA LEU A 4 -0.25 -2.55 -16.39
C LEU A 4 -1.01 -2.97 -15.13
N VAL A 5 -0.65 -2.38 -13.99
CA VAL A 5 -1.37 -2.56 -12.72
C VAL A 5 -2.10 -1.27 -12.39
N ILE A 6 -3.42 -1.34 -12.26
CA ILE A 6 -4.25 -0.18 -11.92
C ILE A 6 -4.55 -0.20 -10.41
N GLY A 7 -4.01 0.78 -9.70
CA GLY A 7 -4.10 0.98 -8.26
C GLY A 7 -2.80 0.64 -7.53
N ALA A 8 -2.19 1.62 -6.86
CA ALA A 8 -1.01 1.47 -6.00
C ALA A 8 -1.41 1.22 -4.53
N GLY A 9 -2.42 0.38 -4.30
CA GLY A 9 -2.72 -0.20 -2.98
C GLY A 9 -1.88 -1.44 -2.70
N MET A 10 -2.01 -2.02 -1.50
CA MET A 10 -1.25 -3.23 -1.12
C MET A 10 -1.34 -4.37 -2.15
N ALA A 11 -2.54 -4.66 -2.66
CA ALA A 11 -2.72 -5.72 -3.64
C ALA A 11 -2.01 -5.42 -4.98
N GLY A 12 -2.15 -4.20 -5.51
CA GLY A 12 -1.52 -3.82 -6.77
C GLY A 12 0.00 -3.73 -6.66
N LEU A 13 0.52 -3.15 -5.57
CA LEU A 13 1.96 -3.11 -5.32
C LEU A 13 2.55 -4.51 -5.13
N SER A 14 1.84 -5.42 -4.43
CA SER A 14 2.27 -6.82 -4.31
C SER A 14 2.33 -7.51 -5.67
N ALA A 15 1.27 -7.39 -6.48
CA ALA A 15 1.24 -7.97 -7.83
C ALA A 15 2.36 -7.39 -8.72
N ALA A 16 2.59 -6.08 -8.66
CA ALA A 16 3.65 -5.44 -9.42
C ALA A 16 5.04 -5.92 -9.00
N CYS A 17 5.28 -6.08 -7.69
CA CYS A 17 6.53 -6.66 -7.17
C CYS A 17 6.74 -8.09 -7.67
N ASP A 18 5.73 -8.95 -7.58
CA ASP A 18 5.82 -10.35 -8.01
C ASP A 18 6.10 -10.47 -9.51
N LEU A 19 5.39 -9.69 -10.33
CA LEU A 19 5.60 -9.63 -11.77
C LEU A 19 6.98 -9.09 -12.14
N HIS A 20 7.42 -8.03 -11.47
CA HIS A 20 8.75 -7.48 -11.69
C HIS A 20 9.86 -8.48 -11.32
N ALA A 21 9.70 -9.19 -10.21
CA ALA A 21 10.63 -10.24 -9.78
C ALA A 21 10.69 -11.42 -10.78
N ALA A 22 9.59 -11.68 -11.50
CA ALA A 22 9.55 -12.65 -12.59
C ALA A 22 10.17 -12.14 -13.90
N GLY A 23 10.69 -10.90 -13.95
CA GLY A 23 11.35 -10.31 -15.11
C GLY A 23 10.41 -9.57 -16.08
N GLU A 24 9.14 -9.37 -15.72
CA GLU A 24 8.21 -8.59 -16.53
C GLU A 24 8.45 -7.09 -16.40
N SER A 25 8.18 -6.36 -17.49
CA SER A 25 8.12 -4.90 -17.46
C SER A 25 6.74 -4.48 -16.95
N VAL A 26 6.71 -3.82 -15.79
CA VAL A 26 5.47 -3.43 -15.11
C VAL A 26 5.37 -1.92 -14.98
N THR A 27 4.20 -1.36 -15.25
CA THR A 27 3.85 0.03 -14.94
C THR A 27 2.63 0.06 -14.01
N VAL A 28 2.73 0.82 -12.92
CA VAL A 28 1.63 0.98 -11.95
C VAL A 28 1.01 2.37 -12.11
N LEU A 29 -0.31 2.43 -12.26
CA LEU A 29 -1.07 3.68 -12.33
C LEU A 29 -1.92 3.83 -11.08
N GLU A 30 -1.82 4.97 -10.39
CA GLU A 30 -2.63 5.29 -9.21
C GLU A 30 -3.40 6.58 -9.46
N ALA A 31 -4.67 6.60 -9.05
CA ALA A 31 -5.54 7.75 -9.28
C ALA A 31 -5.33 8.87 -8.24
N ARG A 32 -4.75 8.54 -7.07
CA ARG A 32 -4.51 9.46 -5.96
C ARG A 32 -3.10 10.03 -6.01
N GLU A 33 -2.93 11.17 -5.34
CA GLU A 33 -1.63 11.81 -5.06
C GLU A 33 -0.74 11.03 -4.07
N ARG A 34 -1.14 9.80 -3.71
CA ARG A 34 -0.40 8.95 -2.77
C ARG A 34 -0.60 7.48 -3.08
N ILE A 35 0.42 6.68 -2.77
CA ILE A 35 0.34 5.22 -2.76
C ILE A 35 -0.26 4.69 -1.45
N GLY A 36 -0.36 3.37 -1.33
CA GLY A 36 -0.81 2.63 -0.14
C GLY A 36 -2.29 2.24 -0.16
N GLY A 37 -3.10 2.87 -1.03
CA GLY A 37 -4.53 2.58 -1.13
C GLY A 37 -5.26 2.85 0.18
N ARG A 38 -5.76 1.79 0.83
CA ARG A 38 -6.42 1.84 2.15
C ARG A 38 -5.43 1.81 3.32
N VAL A 39 -4.15 1.52 3.10
CA VAL A 39 -3.10 1.76 4.11
C VAL A 39 -2.74 3.24 4.02
N TYR A 40 -2.91 3.99 5.11
CA TYR A 40 -2.70 5.44 5.08
C TYR A 40 -2.26 6.00 6.43
N THR A 41 -0.95 6.06 6.64
CA THR A 41 -0.36 6.74 7.79
C THR A 41 -0.27 8.24 7.56
N ARG A 42 -0.96 9.05 8.37
CA ARG A 42 -0.73 10.49 8.48
C ARG A 42 0.32 10.76 9.55
N ARG A 43 1.46 11.31 9.16
CA ARG A 43 2.58 11.62 10.08
C ARG A 43 2.53 13.07 10.60
N ASP A 44 1.63 13.86 10.05
CA ASP A 44 1.49 15.31 10.20
C ASP A 44 0.11 15.71 10.75
N PHE A 45 -0.69 14.75 11.23
CA PHE A 45 -2.04 15.02 11.68
C PHE A 45 -2.07 15.81 13.00
N PHE A 46 -1.12 15.55 13.89
CA PHE A 46 -0.93 16.31 15.12
C PHE A 46 0.30 17.21 15.02
N THR A 47 0.26 18.34 15.73
CA THR A 47 1.42 19.23 15.89
C THR A 47 2.52 18.63 16.75
N THR A 48 2.19 17.59 17.53
CA THR A 48 3.16 16.81 18.32
C THR A 48 4.03 15.98 17.37
N PRO A 49 5.36 16.18 17.37
CA PRO A 49 6.26 15.41 16.52
C PRO A 49 6.13 13.90 16.76
N ASN A 50 6.40 13.11 15.72
CA ASN A 50 6.49 11.66 15.80
C ASN A 50 5.21 10.95 16.32
N THR A 51 4.03 11.52 16.06
CA THR A 51 2.74 10.91 16.41
C THR A 51 1.98 10.53 15.13
N PRO A 52 2.36 9.44 14.45
CA PRO A 52 1.63 8.98 13.27
C PRO A 52 0.24 8.44 13.65
N VAL A 53 -0.73 8.63 12.75
CA VAL A 53 -2.09 8.13 12.88
C VAL A 53 -2.44 7.33 11.63
N GLU A 54 -2.99 6.14 11.81
CA GLU A 54 -3.51 5.35 10.69
C GLU A 54 -4.94 5.77 10.36
N PHE A 55 -5.15 6.19 9.11
CA PHE A 55 -6.46 6.60 8.57
C PHE A 55 -7.15 5.45 7.83
N GLY A 56 -6.65 4.23 7.98
CA GLY A 56 -7.14 3.06 7.27
C GLY A 56 -6.67 1.77 7.94
N ALA A 57 -5.96 0.92 7.21
CA ALA A 57 -5.46 -0.33 7.79
C ALA A 57 -4.48 -0.05 8.94
N GLU A 58 -4.81 -0.54 10.13
CA GLU A 58 -4.05 -0.30 11.37
C GLU A 58 -3.45 -1.58 11.94
N PHE A 59 -4.21 -2.68 11.90
CA PHE A 59 -3.82 -3.92 12.55
C PHE A 59 -3.42 -5.00 11.56
N ILE A 60 -2.33 -5.70 11.87
CA ILE A 60 -1.93 -6.95 11.24
C ILE A 60 -2.00 -8.02 12.32
N HIS A 61 -2.80 -9.05 12.08
CA HIS A 61 -2.89 -10.18 13.00
C HIS A 61 -2.48 -11.48 12.30
N GLY A 62 -1.93 -12.41 13.07
CA GLY A 62 -1.68 -13.77 12.62
C GLY A 62 -2.93 -14.64 12.70
N ASN A 63 -2.80 -15.91 12.32
CA ASN A 63 -3.90 -16.88 12.25
C ASN A 63 -4.70 -17.10 13.55
N ASN A 64 -4.16 -16.68 14.70
CA ASN A 64 -4.76 -16.92 16.02
C ASN A 64 -5.34 -15.65 16.66
N ALA A 65 -5.66 -14.64 15.85
CA ALA A 65 -6.27 -13.41 16.34
C ALA A 65 -7.66 -13.71 16.94
N PRO A 66 -7.94 -13.31 18.19
CA PRO A 66 -9.32 -13.32 18.68
C PRO A 66 -10.12 -12.29 17.87
N THR A 67 -11.18 -12.74 17.20
CA THR A 67 -12.13 -11.88 16.48
C THR A 67 -13.14 -11.27 17.44
#